data_AF-A0A7C7IBL1-F1
#
_entry.id   AF-A0A7C7IBL1-F1
#
_cell.length_a   1.000
_cell.length_b   1.000
_cell.length_c   1.000
_cell.angle_alpha   90.00
_cell.angle_beta   90.00
_cell.angle_gamma   90.00
#
_symmetry.space_group_name_H-M   'P 1'
#
loop_
_entity.id
_entity.type
_entity.pdbx_description
1 polymer ?
#
loop_
_entity_poly.entity_id
_entity_poly.type
_entity_poly.pdbx_seq_one_letter_code
_entity_poly.pdbx_strand_id
1 'polypeptide(L)'
;MINHLKSTLILLAITLVVIFLPNCRGDIIATDEDYSTYGWSMYENKDYMDALVWFGDAIKKDSSHFDAYNGMGWTMGHLRQVDSSVYYFQKYLSQDSSFVDVLDFYAGLSFAYNAIGNDTLARRYAETYFFGNQNSDLDADWCFCHNTDINQLDVRLILAISEFRMALFDNCQSSVNQIYKDIGLSTVLNEDLTTVQGRTVLVGHISSLQKSIKSGENGLNCSEDDGSGGGYCS
;
A
#
# COMPACT_ATOMS: atom_id res chain seq x y z
N MET A 1 -19.81 -57.06 38.76
CA MET A 1 -19.54 -57.37 37.33
C MET A 1 -20.59 -56.79 36.38
N ILE A 2 -21.89 -57.05 36.59
CA ILE A 2 -22.98 -56.56 35.73
C ILE A 2 -23.09 -55.02 35.68
N ASN A 3 -22.87 -54.31 36.78
CA ASN A 3 -22.98 -52.83 36.81
C ASN A 3 -21.83 -52.12 36.08
N HIS A 4 -20.61 -52.69 36.12
CA HIS A 4 -19.46 -52.17 35.37
C HIS A 4 -19.62 -52.39 33.87
N LEU A 5 -20.19 -53.53 33.46
CA LEU A 5 -20.49 -53.84 32.05
C LEU A 5 -21.58 -52.90 31.49
N LYS A 6 -22.62 -52.60 32.29
CA LYS A 6 -23.64 -51.61 31.93
C LYS A 6 -23.06 -50.19 31.79
N SER A 7 -22.21 -49.78 32.73
CA SER A 7 -21.55 -48.47 32.68
C SER A 7 -20.62 -48.33 31.47
N THR A 8 -19.87 -49.37 31.11
CA THR A 8 -19.03 -49.37 29.90
C THR A 8 -19.86 -49.35 28.62
N LEU A 9 -20.95 -50.11 28.55
CA LEU A 9 -21.87 -50.08 27.39
C LEU A 9 -22.53 -48.71 27.21
N ILE A 10 -22.92 -48.04 28.30
CA ILE A 10 -23.47 -46.68 28.27
C ILE A 10 -22.41 -45.69 27.79
N LEU A 11 -21.19 -45.79 28.30
CA LEU A 11 -20.10 -44.91 27.88
C LEU A 11 -19.77 -45.09 26.40
N LEU A 12 -19.74 -46.34 25.92
CA LEU A 12 -19.48 -46.67 24.52
C LEU A 12 -20.59 -46.15 23.61
N ALA A 13 -21.85 -46.26 24.04
CA ALA A 13 -22.99 -45.71 23.31
C ALA A 13 -22.97 -44.18 23.24
N ILE A 14 -22.60 -43.48 24.32
CA ILE A 14 -22.45 -42.01 24.32
C ILE A 14 -21.32 -41.59 23.39
N THR A 15 -20.18 -42.29 23.43
CA THR A 15 -19.03 -41.99 22.56
C THR A 15 -19.38 -42.22 21.09
N LEU A 16 -20.13 -43.27 20.79
CA LEU A 16 -20.61 -43.57 19.44
C LEU A 16 -21.57 -42.48 18.94
N VAL A 17 -22.48 -42.00 19.79
CA VAL A 17 -23.39 -40.90 19.45
C VAL A 17 -22.63 -39.61 19.13
N VAL A 18 -21.60 -39.25 19.91
CA VAL A 18 -20.80 -38.04 19.66
C VAL A 18 -20.02 -38.12 18.33
N ILE A 19 -19.56 -39.31 17.91
CA ILE A 19 -18.88 -39.51 16.62
C ILE A 19 -19.85 -39.39 15.43
N PHE A 20 -21.13 -39.73 15.63
CA PHE A 20 -22.16 -39.71 14.58
C PHE A 20 -23.07 -38.48 14.60
N LEU A 21 -22.88 -37.55 15.55
CA LEU A 21 -23.44 -36.21 15.40
C LEU A 21 -22.73 -35.59 14.19
N PRO A 22 -23.43 -35.23 13.11
CA PRO A 22 -22.81 -34.47 12.03
C PRO A 22 -22.20 -33.23 12.68
N ASN A 23 -20.90 -33.01 12.48
CA ASN A 23 -20.26 -31.77 12.88
C ASN A 23 -21.09 -30.64 12.28
N CYS A 24 -21.84 -29.90 13.10
CA CYS A 24 -22.59 -28.72 12.70
C CYS A 24 -21.61 -27.57 12.40
N ARG A 25 -20.62 -27.81 11.55
CA ARG A 25 -19.83 -26.75 10.94
C ARG A 25 -20.64 -26.31 9.75
N GLY A 26 -21.39 -25.21 9.90
CA GLY A 26 -22.11 -24.61 8.78
C GLY A 26 -21.15 -24.34 7.63
N ASP A 27 -21.65 -24.38 6.40
CA ASP A 27 -20.84 -24.06 5.23
C ASP A 27 -20.27 -22.64 5.40
N ILE A 28 -18.94 -22.52 5.50
CA ILE A 28 -18.28 -21.22 5.54
C ILE A 28 -18.32 -20.69 4.10
N ILE A 29 -19.17 -19.69 3.87
CA ILE A 29 -19.24 -18.99 2.60
C ILE A 29 -18.28 -17.81 2.67
N ALA A 30 -17.16 -17.89 1.95
CA ALA A 30 -16.18 -16.81 1.91
C ALA A 30 -16.81 -15.48 1.48
N THR A 31 -16.48 -14.42 2.23
CA THR A 31 -16.82 -13.03 1.94
C THR A 31 -15.79 -12.39 1.01
N ASP A 32 -16.11 -11.22 0.48
CA ASP A 32 -15.18 -10.34 -0.24
C ASP A 32 -13.99 -9.94 0.66
N GLU A 33 -14.25 -9.65 1.94
CA GLU A 33 -13.23 -9.38 2.95
C GLU A 33 -12.29 -10.58 3.13
N ASP A 34 -12.83 -11.81 3.29
CA ASP A 34 -12.00 -13.02 3.37
C ASP A 34 -11.07 -13.12 2.16
N TYR A 35 -11.62 -12.94 0.95
CA TYR A 35 -10.81 -13.01 -0.28
C TYR A 35 -9.72 -11.93 -0.34
N SER A 36 -10.00 -10.69 0.08
CA SER A 36 -9.00 -9.62 0.12
C SER A 36 -7.91 -9.87 1.16
N THR A 37 -8.26 -10.36 2.35
CA THR A 37 -7.27 -10.76 3.37
C THR A 37 -6.32 -11.83 2.83
N TYR A 38 -6.85 -12.85 2.12
CA TYR A 38 -6.00 -13.84 1.45
C TYR A 38 -5.17 -13.22 0.31
N GLY A 39 -5.73 -12.26 -0.44
CA GLY A 39 -5.01 -11.51 -1.47
C GLY A 39 -3.81 -10.76 -0.92
N TRP A 40 -3.97 -10.06 0.20
CA TRP A 40 -2.86 -9.37 0.87
C TRP A 40 -1.82 -10.34 1.41
N SER A 41 -2.24 -11.47 1.98
CA SER A 41 -1.29 -12.52 2.40
C SER A 41 -0.45 -13.02 1.22
N MET A 42 -1.03 -13.21 0.04
CA MET A 42 -0.27 -13.58 -1.17
C MET A 42 0.65 -12.45 -1.63
N TYR A 43 0.18 -11.20 -1.59
CA TYR A 43 0.97 -10.02 -1.94
C TYR A 43 2.21 -9.86 -1.05
N GLU A 44 2.05 -9.97 0.26
CA GLU A 44 3.12 -9.88 1.26
C GLU A 44 4.14 -11.02 1.10
N ASN A 45 3.66 -12.21 0.74
CA ASN A 45 4.51 -13.35 0.37
C ASN A 45 5.16 -13.21 -1.03
N LYS A 46 4.93 -12.09 -1.73
CA LYS A 46 5.40 -11.79 -3.09
C LYS A 46 4.85 -12.74 -4.15
N ASP A 47 3.79 -13.47 -3.84
CA ASP A 47 3.02 -14.27 -4.79
C ASP A 47 1.96 -13.40 -5.48
N TYR A 48 2.46 -12.49 -6.31
CA TYR A 48 1.61 -11.49 -6.96
C TYR A 48 0.61 -12.10 -7.95
N MET A 49 0.90 -13.27 -8.51
CA MET A 49 -0.02 -13.93 -9.43
C MET A 49 -1.24 -14.47 -8.70
N ASP A 50 -1.04 -15.12 -7.55
CA ASP A 50 -2.14 -15.60 -6.73
C ASP A 50 -2.89 -14.44 -6.06
N ALA A 51 -2.20 -13.37 -5.64
CA ALA A 51 -2.82 -12.16 -5.12
C ALA A 51 -3.84 -11.57 -6.11
N LEU A 52 -3.53 -11.51 -7.42
CA LEU A 52 -4.47 -11.06 -8.45
C LEU A 52 -5.74 -11.90 -8.50
N VAL A 53 -5.63 -13.22 -8.32
CA VAL A 53 -6.78 -14.13 -8.34
C VAL A 53 -7.69 -13.81 -7.17
N TRP A 54 -7.13 -13.71 -5.96
CA TRP A 54 -7.89 -13.46 -4.74
C TRP A 54 -8.56 -12.10 -4.73
N PHE A 55 -7.85 -11.02 -5.06
CA PHE A 55 -8.47 -9.70 -5.18
C PHE A 55 -9.50 -9.65 -6.32
N GLY A 56 -9.25 -10.36 -7.42
CA GLY A 56 -10.22 -10.51 -8.50
C GLY A 56 -11.52 -11.18 -8.05
N ASP A 57 -11.43 -12.20 -7.19
CA ASP A 57 -12.59 -12.89 -6.63
C ASP A 57 -13.33 -12.05 -5.59
N ALA A 58 -12.61 -11.26 -4.78
CA ALA A 58 -13.21 -10.25 -3.90
C ALA A 58 -14.05 -9.23 -4.69
N ILE A 59 -13.51 -8.66 -5.79
CA ILE A 59 -14.24 -7.71 -6.64
C ILE A 59 -15.47 -8.35 -7.31
N LYS A 60 -15.40 -9.64 -7.67
CA LYS A 60 -16.58 -10.37 -8.22
C LYS A 60 -17.66 -10.56 -7.16
N LYS A 61 -17.27 -10.73 -5.91
CA LYS A 61 -18.17 -10.92 -4.77
C LYS A 61 -18.85 -9.61 -4.38
N ASP A 62 -18.09 -8.52 -4.30
CA ASP A 62 -18.58 -7.16 -4.13
C ASP A 62 -17.78 -6.18 -5.01
N SER A 63 -18.45 -5.60 -6.00
CA SER A 63 -17.83 -4.66 -6.94
C SER A 63 -17.47 -3.29 -6.34
N SER A 64 -17.91 -3.02 -5.11
CA SER A 64 -17.60 -1.82 -4.33
C SER A 64 -16.51 -2.03 -3.28
N HIS A 65 -16.01 -3.26 -3.15
CA HIS A 65 -15.03 -3.62 -2.13
C HIS A 65 -13.66 -2.97 -2.41
N PHE A 66 -13.38 -1.89 -1.67
CA PHE A 66 -12.26 -0.99 -1.96
C PHE A 66 -10.89 -1.66 -1.80
N ASP A 67 -10.74 -2.51 -0.79
CA ASP A 67 -9.45 -3.09 -0.44
C ASP A 67 -8.92 -4.00 -1.55
N ALA A 68 -9.82 -4.72 -2.23
CA ALA A 68 -9.45 -5.49 -3.42
C ALA A 68 -9.03 -4.63 -4.61
N TYR A 69 -9.61 -3.43 -4.80
CA TYR A 69 -9.13 -2.53 -5.84
C TYR A 69 -7.75 -1.96 -5.48
N ASN A 70 -7.51 -1.65 -4.21
CA ASN A 70 -6.20 -1.25 -3.70
C ASN A 70 -5.17 -2.36 -3.98
N GLY A 71 -5.48 -3.57 -3.52
CA GLY A 71 -4.69 -4.79 -3.74
C GLY A 71 -4.39 -5.07 -5.21
N MET A 72 -5.39 -4.98 -6.10
CA MET A 72 -5.19 -5.11 -7.55
C MET A 72 -4.22 -4.06 -8.08
N GLY A 73 -4.38 -2.80 -7.68
CA GLY A 73 -3.53 -1.69 -8.12
C GLY A 73 -2.06 -1.91 -7.75
N TRP A 74 -1.79 -2.22 -6.48
CA TRP A 74 -0.43 -2.50 -5.99
C TRP A 74 0.16 -3.76 -6.61
N THR A 75 -0.59 -4.85 -6.64
CA THR A 75 -0.16 -6.13 -7.22
C THR A 75 0.22 -5.99 -8.70
N MET A 76 -0.60 -5.31 -9.50
CA MET A 76 -0.31 -5.02 -10.91
C MET A 76 0.95 -4.16 -11.08
N GLY A 77 1.19 -3.21 -10.17
CA GLY A 77 2.42 -2.41 -10.14
C GLY A 77 3.67 -3.27 -9.99
N HIS A 78 3.66 -4.22 -9.04
CA HIS A 78 4.77 -5.17 -8.83
C HIS A 78 4.99 -6.10 -10.04
N LEU A 79 3.91 -6.49 -10.70
CA LEU A 79 3.95 -7.28 -11.94
C LEU A 79 4.34 -6.46 -13.19
N ARG A 80 4.65 -5.17 -13.03
CA ARG A 80 4.97 -4.23 -14.12
C ARG A 80 3.84 -4.07 -15.15
N GLN A 81 2.60 -4.34 -14.74
CA GLN A 81 1.39 -4.10 -15.52
C GLN A 81 0.85 -2.71 -15.17
N VAL A 82 1.65 -1.68 -15.45
CA VAL A 82 1.44 -0.33 -14.89
C VAL A 82 0.14 0.32 -15.39
N ASP A 83 -0.24 0.11 -16.64
CA ASP A 83 -1.53 0.60 -17.16
C ASP A 83 -2.73 -0.03 -16.43
N SER A 84 -2.63 -1.32 -16.10
CA SER A 84 -3.65 -2.02 -15.30
C SER A 84 -3.67 -1.54 -13.86
N SER A 85 -2.50 -1.26 -13.27
CA SER A 85 -2.41 -0.67 -11.93
C SER A 85 -3.18 0.66 -11.86
N VAL A 86 -2.93 1.57 -12.81
CA VAL A 86 -3.68 2.84 -12.94
C VAL A 86 -5.18 2.58 -13.08
N TYR A 87 -5.57 1.65 -13.95
CA TYR A 87 -6.99 1.34 -14.18
C TYR A 87 -7.71 0.94 -12.89
N TYR A 88 -7.16 0.03 -12.08
CA TYR A 88 -7.85 -0.44 -10.88
C TYR A 88 -7.94 0.63 -9.79
N PHE A 89 -6.86 1.40 -9.57
CA PHE A 89 -6.91 2.53 -8.64
C PHE A 89 -7.94 3.58 -9.07
N GLN A 90 -7.93 4.00 -10.34
CA GLN A 90 -8.88 5.00 -10.84
C GLN A 90 -10.31 4.49 -10.87
N LYS A 91 -10.51 3.20 -11.18
CA LYS A 91 -11.84 2.61 -11.21
C LYS A 91 -12.49 2.70 -9.84
N TYR A 92 -11.77 2.41 -8.76
CA TYR A 92 -12.31 2.59 -7.42
C TYR A 92 -12.59 4.07 -7.10
N LEU A 93 -11.62 4.96 -7.33
CA LEU A 93 -11.76 6.39 -7.06
C LEU A 93 -12.90 7.07 -7.86
N SER A 94 -13.35 6.45 -8.96
CA SER A 94 -14.48 6.93 -9.75
C SER A 94 -15.85 6.48 -9.22
N GLN A 95 -15.88 5.58 -8.24
CA GLN A 95 -17.13 5.14 -7.60
C GLN A 95 -17.59 6.20 -6.61
N ASP A 96 -18.91 6.40 -6.51
CA ASP A 96 -19.52 7.21 -5.45
C ASP A 96 -19.42 6.43 -4.13
N SER A 97 -18.26 6.55 -3.48
CA SER A 97 -17.89 5.83 -2.25
C SER A 97 -17.62 6.82 -1.12
N SER A 98 -18.03 6.47 0.10
CA SER A 98 -17.78 7.25 1.31
C SER A 98 -16.46 6.88 2.01
N PHE A 99 -15.60 6.08 1.38
CA PHE A 99 -14.33 5.65 1.97
C PHE A 99 -13.36 6.81 2.10
N VAL A 100 -12.75 6.94 3.29
CA VAL A 100 -11.99 8.12 3.69
C VAL A 100 -10.49 7.95 3.47
N ASP A 101 -9.98 6.71 3.49
CA ASP A 101 -8.53 6.44 3.55
C ASP A 101 -7.93 6.15 2.16
N VAL A 102 -8.02 7.13 1.27
CA VAL A 102 -7.64 7.01 -0.15
C VAL A 102 -6.16 7.31 -0.44
N LEU A 103 -5.33 7.55 0.59
CA LEU A 103 -3.92 7.91 0.41
C LEU A 103 -3.13 6.81 -0.32
N ASP A 104 -3.41 5.54 -0.05
CA ASP A 104 -2.78 4.40 -0.73
C ASP A 104 -3.00 4.44 -2.24
N PHE A 105 -4.21 4.79 -2.67
CA PHE A 105 -4.55 4.92 -4.08
C PHE A 105 -3.78 6.07 -4.72
N TYR A 106 -3.64 7.20 -4.03
CA TYR A 106 -2.90 8.36 -4.53
C TYR A 106 -1.39 8.10 -4.59
N ALA A 107 -0.83 7.42 -3.60
CA ALA A 107 0.56 6.97 -3.61
C ALA A 107 0.79 6.02 -4.79
N GLY A 108 -0.02 4.97 -4.91
CA GLY A 108 0.05 4.00 -6.01
C GLY A 108 -0.06 4.65 -7.39
N LEU A 109 -0.99 5.60 -7.57
CA LEU A 109 -1.13 6.36 -8.82
C LEU A 109 0.07 7.26 -9.10
N SER A 110 0.65 7.90 -8.09
CA SER A 110 1.86 8.70 -8.28
C SER A 110 3.02 7.84 -8.81
N PHE A 111 3.18 6.63 -8.26
CA PHE A 111 4.21 5.67 -8.67
C PHE A 111 3.95 5.13 -10.08
N ALA A 112 2.70 4.74 -10.36
CA ALA A 112 2.33 4.20 -11.65
C ALA A 112 2.49 5.23 -12.77
N TYR A 113 2.04 6.47 -12.57
CA TYR A 113 2.25 7.52 -13.57
C TYR A 113 3.71 7.91 -13.76
N ASN A 114 4.52 7.88 -12.70
CA ASN A 114 5.97 8.08 -12.85
C ASN A 114 6.62 6.98 -13.69
N ALA A 115 6.21 5.71 -13.48
CA ALA A 115 6.71 4.57 -14.24
C ALA A 115 6.30 4.60 -15.71
N ILE A 116 5.12 5.15 -16.02
CA ILE A 116 4.67 5.43 -17.41
C ILE A 116 5.47 6.59 -18.04
N GLY A 117 6.09 7.46 -17.23
CA GLY A 117 6.74 8.69 -17.69
C GLY A 117 5.77 9.86 -17.86
N ASN A 118 4.58 9.79 -17.26
CA ASN A 118 3.63 10.91 -17.23
C ASN A 118 3.88 11.77 -15.99
N ASP A 119 4.93 12.59 -16.05
CA ASP A 119 5.37 13.41 -14.91
C ASP A 119 4.29 14.41 -14.45
N THR A 120 3.40 14.86 -15.35
CA THR A 120 2.29 15.77 -15.00
C THR A 120 1.30 15.10 -14.06
N LEU A 121 0.88 13.86 -14.36
CA LEU A 121 -0.05 13.12 -13.51
C LEU A 121 0.64 12.58 -12.26
N ALA A 122 1.89 12.13 -12.36
CA ALA A 122 2.68 11.71 -11.20
C ALA A 122 2.78 12.83 -10.16
N ARG A 123 3.14 14.05 -10.61
CA ARG A 123 3.17 15.25 -9.77
C ARG A 123 1.81 15.57 -9.18
N ARG A 124 0.73 15.53 -9.98
CA ARG A 124 -0.63 15.85 -9.50
C ARG A 124 -1.08 14.90 -8.38
N TYR A 125 -0.88 13.60 -8.56
CA TYR A 125 -1.26 12.62 -7.55
C TYR A 125 -0.40 12.70 -6.28
N ALA A 126 0.90 12.96 -6.40
CA ALA A 126 1.75 13.17 -5.22
C ALA A 126 1.45 14.50 -4.50
N GLU A 127 1.50 15.63 -5.21
CA GLU A 127 1.38 16.97 -4.61
C GLU A 127 -0.05 17.30 -4.17
N THR A 128 -1.01 17.18 -5.10
CA THR A 128 -2.37 17.66 -4.87
C THR A 128 -3.21 16.64 -4.12
N TYR A 129 -3.17 15.37 -4.54
CA TYR A 129 -4.05 14.35 -3.97
C TYR A 129 -3.48 13.69 -2.73
N PHE A 130 -2.22 13.26 -2.74
CA PHE A 130 -1.61 12.64 -1.57
C PHE A 130 -1.28 13.69 -0.50
N PHE A 131 -0.29 14.56 -0.74
CA PHE A 131 0.13 15.52 0.28
C PHE A 131 -0.87 16.64 0.56
N GLY A 132 -1.76 16.95 -0.40
CA GLY A 132 -2.84 17.91 -0.18
C GLY A 132 -3.98 17.38 0.69
N ASN A 133 -4.08 16.06 0.90
CA ASN A 133 -5.07 15.45 1.80
C ASN A 133 -4.45 14.84 3.06
N GLN A 134 -3.11 14.83 3.18
CA GLN A 134 -2.44 14.44 4.41
C GLN A 134 -2.45 15.61 5.40
N ASN A 135 -2.83 15.37 6.66
CA ASN A 135 -2.70 16.37 7.71
C ASN A 135 -1.48 16.07 8.58
N SER A 136 -0.28 16.46 8.11
CA SER A 136 0.99 16.14 8.77
C SER A 136 1.14 16.66 10.21
N ASP A 137 0.28 17.59 10.65
CA ASP A 137 0.30 18.11 12.03
C ASP A 137 -0.48 17.22 13.00
N LEU A 138 -1.43 16.42 12.50
CA LEU A 138 -2.32 15.58 13.30
C LEU A 138 -2.15 14.08 13.02
N ASP A 139 -1.81 13.74 11.78
CA ASP A 139 -1.69 12.38 11.31
C ASP A 139 -0.25 11.90 11.45
N ALA A 140 -0.09 10.60 11.71
CA ALA A 140 1.19 9.96 11.60
C ALA A 140 1.69 9.98 10.14
N ASP A 141 3.01 9.92 9.96
CA ASP A 141 3.61 9.83 8.63
C ASP A 141 3.06 8.62 7.87
N TRP A 142 2.70 8.77 6.61
CA TRP A 142 2.10 7.65 5.87
C TRP A 142 3.15 6.58 5.57
N CYS A 143 2.82 5.33 5.91
CA CYS A 143 3.56 4.12 5.56
C CYS A 143 2.57 3.15 4.90
N PHE A 144 2.95 2.50 3.81
CA PHE A 144 2.12 1.47 3.21
C PHE A 144 2.24 0.18 4.03
N CYS A 145 1.17 -0.29 4.66
CA CYS A 145 1.31 -1.33 5.67
C CYS A 145 1.54 -2.74 5.12
N HIS A 146 1.10 -3.04 3.89
CA HIS A 146 1.40 -4.34 3.25
C HIS A 146 2.84 -4.41 2.70
N ASN A 147 3.58 -3.30 2.74
CA ASN A 147 5.02 -3.28 2.47
C ASN A 147 5.64 -2.04 3.11
N THR A 148 6.13 -2.21 4.35
CA THR A 148 6.66 -1.14 5.19
C THR A 148 7.91 -0.47 4.63
N ASP A 149 8.56 -1.02 3.60
CA ASP A 149 9.64 -0.34 2.88
C ASP A 149 9.13 0.92 2.14
N ILE A 150 7.83 0.98 1.81
CA ILE A 150 7.20 2.07 1.06
C ILE A 150 6.55 3.06 2.01
N ASN A 151 6.92 4.34 1.92
CA ASN A 151 6.33 5.39 2.74
C ASN A 151 6.25 6.75 2.02
N GLN A 152 5.85 7.79 2.75
CA GLN A 152 5.64 9.12 2.18
C GLN A 152 6.92 9.72 1.57
N LEU A 153 8.12 9.30 1.99
CA LEU A 153 9.37 9.75 1.38
C LEU A 153 9.49 9.25 -0.05
N ASP A 154 9.01 8.04 -0.36
CA ASP A 154 8.93 7.55 -1.74
C ASP A 154 8.02 8.44 -2.59
N VAL A 155 6.86 8.81 -2.05
CA VAL A 155 5.91 9.72 -2.73
C VAL A 155 6.55 11.08 -2.97
N ARG A 156 7.26 11.63 -1.96
CA ARG A 156 7.98 12.90 -2.09
C ARG A 156 9.14 12.82 -3.08
N LEU A 157 9.84 11.69 -3.14
CA LEU A 157 10.90 11.46 -4.11
C LEU A 157 10.35 11.41 -5.53
N ILE A 158 9.21 10.74 -5.74
CA ILE A 158 8.52 10.73 -7.04
C ILE A 158 8.05 12.14 -7.44
N LEU A 159 7.55 12.93 -6.48
CA LEU A 159 7.24 14.33 -6.71
C LEU A 159 8.48 15.11 -7.20
N ALA A 160 9.59 15.04 -6.46
CA ALA A 160 10.83 15.73 -6.81
C ALA A 160 11.38 15.31 -8.19
N ILE A 161 11.36 14.00 -8.50
CA ILE A 161 11.78 13.47 -9.80
C ILE A 161 10.91 14.04 -10.93
N SER A 162 9.60 14.05 -10.74
CA SER A 162 8.65 14.54 -11.73
C SER A 162 8.80 16.04 -11.95
N GLU A 163 8.95 16.82 -10.88
CA GLU A 163 9.22 18.27 -10.92
C GLU A 163 10.52 18.59 -11.67
N PHE A 164 11.60 17.85 -11.40
CA PHE A 164 12.86 18.03 -12.11
C PHE A 164 12.72 17.78 -13.61
N ARG A 165 12.04 16.69 -14.01
CA ARG A 165 11.80 16.36 -15.43
C ARG A 165 10.93 17.39 -16.14
N MET A 166 10.02 18.01 -15.40
CA MET A 166 9.18 19.12 -15.88
C MET A 166 9.88 20.48 -15.87
N ALA A 167 11.17 20.54 -15.49
CA ALA A 167 11.93 21.78 -15.30
C ALA A 167 11.39 22.73 -14.23
N LEU A 168 10.62 22.22 -13.26
CA LEU A 168 10.12 22.93 -12.08
C LEU A 168 11.17 22.88 -10.96
N PHE A 169 12.34 23.45 -11.22
CA PHE A 169 13.51 23.23 -10.37
C PHE A 169 13.34 23.77 -8.94
N ASP A 170 12.69 24.93 -8.77
CA ASP A 170 12.45 25.51 -7.43
C ASP A 170 11.53 24.61 -6.58
N ASN A 171 10.50 24.03 -7.20
CA ASN A 171 9.63 23.06 -6.54
C ASN A 171 10.41 21.80 -6.19
N CYS A 172 11.20 21.28 -7.13
CA CYS A 172 12.04 20.12 -6.89
C CYS A 172 13.01 20.32 -5.72
N GLN A 173 13.68 21.48 -5.63
CA GLN A 173 14.57 21.81 -4.51
C GLN A 173 13.81 21.86 -3.19
N SER A 174 12.58 22.41 -3.20
CA SER A 174 11.70 22.43 -2.02
C SER A 174 11.32 21.01 -1.59
N SER A 175 10.95 20.14 -2.53
CA SER A 175 10.64 18.73 -2.27
C SER A 175 11.84 17.97 -1.71
N VAL A 176 13.05 18.19 -2.23
CA VAL A 176 14.30 17.58 -1.72
C VAL A 176 14.61 18.08 -0.30
N ASN A 177 14.48 19.37 -0.04
CA ASN A 177 14.67 19.94 1.30
C ASN A 177 13.65 19.37 2.30
N GLN A 178 12.42 19.14 1.87
CA GLN A 178 11.40 18.52 2.72
C GLN A 178 11.79 17.08 3.08
N ILE A 179 12.28 16.28 2.11
CA ILE A 179 12.80 14.94 2.40
C ILE A 179 13.90 15.01 3.46
N TYR A 180 14.86 15.92 3.33
CA TYR A 180 15.93 16.08 4.32
C TYR A 180 15.42 16.45 5.71
N LYS A 181 14.44 17.34 5.79
CA LYS A 181 13.79 17.67 7.05
C LYS A 181 13.11 16.44 7.68
N ASP A 182 12.37 15.67 6.89
CA ASP A 182 11.59 14.52 7.35
C ASP A 182 12.51 13.40 7.88
N ILE A 183 13.69 13.19 7.27
CA ILE A 183 14.70 12.24 7.77
C ILE A 183 15.64 12.84 8.84
N GLY A 184 15.32 14.03 9.37
CA GLY A 184 16.05 14.67 10.47
C GLY A 184 17.42 15.26 10.09
N LEU A 185 17.71 15.45 8.80
CA LEU A 185 18.92 16.12 8.35
C LEU A 185 18.76 17.64 8.38
N SER A 186 19.79 18.35 8.84
CA SER A 186 19.85 19.82 8.87
C SER A 186 20.22 20.44 7.52
N THR A 187 20.34 19.64 6.45
CA THR A 187 20.75 20.11 5.13
C THR A 187 19.62 20.91 4.49
N VAL A 188 19.93 22.14 4.06
CA VAL A 188 19.01 22.99 3.29
C VAL A 188 19.72 23.41 2.01
N LEU A 189 19.29 22.86 0.88
CA LEU A 189 19.77 23.22 -0.44
C LEU A 189 19.24 24.59 -0.85
N ASN A 190 20.13 25.39 -1.45
CA ASN A 190 19.81 26.71 -1.99
C ASN A 190 20.71 26.99 -3.20
N GLU A 191 20.57 26.15 -4.23
CA GLU A 191 21.37 26.22 -5.45
C GLU A 191 20.87 27.32 -6.38
N ASP A 192 21.74 27.88 -7.23
CA ASP A 192 21.31 28.73 -8.34
C ASP A 192 20.81 27.87 -9.51
N LEU A 193 19.51 27.65 -9.52
CA LEU A 193 18.82 26.76 -10.47
C LEU A 193 18.69 27.37 -11.88
N THR A 194 19.08 28.62 -12.08
CA THR A 194 19.22 29.22 -13.42
C THR A 194 20.45 28.66 -14.16
N THR A 195 21.44 28.16 -13.42
CA THR A 195 22.69 27.60 -13.96
C THR A 195 22.62 26.09 -14.19
N VAL A 196 23.42 25.60 -15.15
CA VAL A 196 23.60 24.14 -15.34
C VAL A 196 24.25 23.51 -14.11
N GLN A 197 25.17 24.22 -13.45
CA GLN A 197 25.86 23.72 -12.28
C GLN A 197 24.90 23.47 -11.11
N GLY A 198 24.04 24.44 -10.76
CA GLY A 198 23.07 24.28 -9.67
C GLY A 198 22.08 23.13 -9.93
N ARG A 199 21.59 23.00 -11.17
CA ARG A 199 20.74 21.86 -11.56
C ARG A 199 21.46 20.51 -11.50
N THR A 200 22.76 20.49 -11.80
CA THR A 200 23.59 19.28 -11.69
C THR A 200 23.78 18.86 -10.24
N VAL A 201 23.94 19.82 -9.33
CA VAL A 201 23.99 19.55 -7.89
C VAL A 201 22.63 18.99 -7.43
N LEU A 202 21.52 19.65 -7.77
CA LEU A 202 20.17 19.23 -7.39
C LEU A 202 19.86 17.78 -7.83
N VAL A 203 20.12 17.40 -9.09
CA VAL A 203 19.88 16.02 -9.55
C VAL A 203 20.83 15.00 -8.91
N GLY A 204 22.01 15.44 -8.48
CA GLY A 204 22.93 14.62 -7.67
C GLY A 204 22.34 14.27 -6.30
N HIS A 205 21.64 15.20 -5.65
CA HIS A 205 20.90 14.95 -4.42
C HIS A 205 19.73 13.98 -4.64
N ILE A 206 18.94 14.17 -5.71
CA ILE A 206 17.86 13.23 -6.09
C ILE A 206 18.41 11.82 -6.29
N SER A 207 19.53 11.69 -7.00
CA SER A 207 20.16 10.38 -7.27
C SER A 207 20.69 9.71 -6.00
N SER A 208 21.10 10.49 -5.01
CA SER A 208 21.58 9.98 -3.72
C SER A 208 20.41 9.54 -2.85
N LEU A 209 19.36 10.38 -2.74
CA LEU A 209 18.11 10.05 -2.05
C LEU A 209 17.44 8.81 -2.65
N GLN A 210 17.42 8.70 -3.97
CA GLN A 210 16.87 7.52 -4.63
C GLN A 210 17.60 6.23 -4.26
N LYS A 211 18.91 6.29 -4.01
CA LYS A 211 19.67 5.11 -3.56
C LYS A 211 19.40 4.79 -2.10
N SER A 212 19.33 5.79 -1.23
CA SER A 212 19.07 5.57 0.20
C SER A 212 17.64 5.07 0.44
N ILE A 213 16.64 5.74 -0.14
CA ILE A 213 15.23 5.38 0.05
C ILE A 213 14.93 3.98 -0.51
N LYS A 214 15.45 3.64 -1.70
CA LYS A 214 15.26 2.29 -2.29
C LYS A 214 15.93 1.15 -1.53
N SER A 215 16.83 1.43 -0.59
CA SER A 215 17.57 0.39 0.13
C SER A 215 16.79 -0.24 1.30
N GLY A 216 15.56 0.21 1.56
CA GLY A 216 14.75 -0.20 2.72
C GLY A 216 15.10 0.56 4.00
N GLU A 217 16.19 1.34 4.01
CA GLU A 217 16.50 2.32 5.05
C GLU A 217 15.62 3.57 4.89
N ASN A 218 14.33 3.40 5.08
CA ASN A 218 13.31 4.37 4.69
C ASN A 218 13.01 5.47 5.73
N GLY A 219 13.93 5.66 6.69
CA GLY A 219 14.05 6.87 7.53
C GLY A 219 12.93 7.17 8.54
N LEU A 220 11.74 6.60 8.36
CA LEU A 220 10.54 6.88 9.17
C LEU A 220 10.18 5.75 10.14
N ASN A 221 10.97 4.67 10.20
CA ASN A 221 10.74 3.49 11.07
C ASN A 221 9.30 2.97 10.99
N CYS A 222 8.79 2.72 9.78
CA CYS A 222 7.50 2.08 9.59
C CYS A 222 7.48 0.71 10.28
N SER A 223 6.44 0.45 11.08
CA SER A 223 6.27 -0.80 11.81
C SER A 223 4.97 -1.50 11.36
N GLU A 224 5.00 -2.83 11.26
CA GLU A 224 3.88 -3.65 10.80
C GLU A 224 2.76 -3.77 11.86
N ASP A 225 3.07 -3.49 13.14
CA ASP A 225 2.26 -3.92 14.29
C ASP A 225 1.49 -2.79 15.02
N ASP A 226 1.69 -1.52 14.68
CA ASP A 226 1.25 -0.42 15.55
C ASP A 226 0.47 0.73 14.90
N GLY A 227 0.16 0.67 13.61
CA GLY A 227 -0.55 1.78 12.96
C GLY A 227 0.17 3.12 13.17
N SER A 228 1.49 3.10 13.39
CA SER A 228 2.29 4.31 13.57
C SER A 228 2.57 5.01 12.25
N GLY A 229 2.03 4.49 11.14
CA GLY A 229 1.95 5.20 9.88
C GLY A 229 0.53 5.25 9.35
N GLY A 230 0.14 6.39 8.78
CA GLY A 230 -1.24 6.68 8.33
C GLY A 230 -1.74 5.89 7.11
N GLY A 231 -1.15 4.73 6.80
CA GLY A 231 -1.65 3.84 5.74
C GLY A 231 -2.85 3.03 6.20
N TYR A 232 -3.73 2.70 5.26
CA TYR A 232 -4.92 1.90 5.55
C TYR A 232 -4.57 0.41 5.59
N CYS A 233 -4.99 -0.29 6.64
CA CYS A 233 -4.93 -1.74 6.76
C CYS A 233 -6.27 -2.24 7.31
N SER A 234 -6.83 -3.28 6.68
CA SER A 234 -8.03 -3.98 7.12
C SER A 234 -7.72 -5.05 8.17
#